data_AF-A0A8I2G0K2-F1
#
_entry.id   AF-A0A8I2G0K2-F1
#
_cell.length_a   1.000
_cell.length_b   1.000
_cell.length_c   1.000
_cell.angle_alpha   90.00
_cell.angle_beta   90.00
_cell.angle_gamma   90.00
#
_symmetry.space_group_name_H-M   'P 1'
#
loop_
_entity.id
_entity.type
_entity.pdbx_description
1 polymer ?
#
loop_
_entity_poly.entity_id
_entity_poly.type
_entity_poly.pdbx_seq_one_letter_code
_entity_poly.pdbx_strand_id
1 'polypeptide(L)'
;MVQNKNRNSEADFGKIVTRLFRETLLQPAAIYFEGFDRLIARDSEGNSNHGDEGVLSIWQKRIIEAVKEFTFITFFAGEKEWHPPRGFAGQTFVEIDFPVPSYPQRKHLWKQSLNGRFSLAPGIRIDIIANKFNFTAGQIRDALEEAGNCAAVRGRSESKNSTIAITMEDLYRSCHSQSNQKLSEMAQKVRPKYTWTDIVLPQDKLRQLKEICSHVTYRQVVYWEWGFGAKFSLGNGLNILFSGPSGTGKTMSAEIIAGNLGLELYKIDLSNVVSKYIGETEKNLRRIFKEAETANCILFFDEADALFGKRSEVKDSHDRYANIEINYLLQKMGKHCSPSDFGKYYTLMDEC
;
A
#
# COMPACT_ATOMS: atom_id res chain seq x y z
N MET A 1 -9.86 23.52 34.25
CA MET A 1 -9.45 24.53 33.25
C MET A 1 -9.43 24.04 31.81
N VAL A 2 -9.30 22.74 31.52
CA VAL A 2 -9.28 22.21 30.13
C VAL A 2 -10.67 22.22 29.46
N GLN A 3 -11.76 21.96 30.20
CA GLN A 3 -13.13 21.92 29.62
C GLN A 3 -13.66 23.28 29.11
N ASN A 4 -13.18 24.41 29.66
CA ASN A 4 -13.66 25.74 29.26
C ASN A 4 -12.99 26.25 27.96
N LYS A 5 -11.84 25.67 27.58
CA LYS A 5 -11.14 26.01 26.33
C LYS A 5 -11.81 25.35 25.12
N ASN A 6 -12.29 24.11 25.25
CA ASN A 6 -12.99 23.39 24.18
C ASN A 6 -14.34 24.00 23.80
N ARG A 7 -15.14 24.43 24.79
CA ARG A 7 -16.46 25.05 24.52
C ARG A 7 -16.37 26.36 23.73
N ASN A 8 -15.32 27.15 23.95
CA ASN A 8 -15.11 28.39 23.19
C ASN A 8 -14.65 28.12 21.75
N SER A 9 -13.75 27.15 21.54
CA SER A 9 -13.38 26.73 20.17
C SER A 9 -14.57 26.13 19.41
N GLU A 10 -15.47 25.43 20.12
CA GLU A 10 -16.70 24.86 19.56
C GLU A 10 -17.66 25.93 19.05
N ALA A 11 -17.98 26.91 19.88
CA ALA A 11 -18.84 28.02 19.50
C ALA A 11 -18.29 28.81 18.30
N ASP A 12 -16.96 28.98 18.23
CA ASP A 12 -16.31 29.76 17.19
C ASP A 12 -16.34 29.04 15.83
N PHE A 13 -16.02 27.75 15.78
CA PHE A 13 -16.03 27.01 14.52
C PHE A 13 -17.44 26.85 13.93
N GLY A 14 -18.50 26.73 14.74
CA GLY A 14 -19.86 26.74 14.18
C GLY A 14 -20.20 28.06 13.50
N LYS A 15 -19.80 29.20 14.08
CA LYS A 15 -19.99 30.51 13.44
C LYS A 15 -19.21 30.62 12.13
N ILE A 16 -18.00 30.06 12.09
CA ILE A 16 -17.18 30.01 10.86
C ILE A 16 -17.90 29.19 9.79
N VAL A 17 -18.37 27.99 10.12
CA VAL A 17 -19.10 27.12 9.19
C VAL A 17 -20.35 27.83 8.66
N THR A 18 -21.20 28.37 9.53
CA THR A 18 -22.41 29.09 9.07
C THR A 18 -22.08 30.29 8.18
N ARG A 19 -21.02 31.05 8.49
CA ARG A 19 -20.59 32.17 7.64
C ARG A 19 -20.09 31.71 6.27
N LEU A 20 -19.27 30.65 6.24
CA LEU A 20 -18.75 30.07 5.01
C LEU A 20 -19.89 29.62 4.09
N PHE A 21 -20.84 28.86 4.63
CA PHE A 21 -22.00 28.36 3.91
C PHE A 21 -22.95 29.49 3.45
N ARG A 22 -23.08 30.57 4.23
CA ARG A 22 -23.84 31.75 3.81
C ARG A 22 -23.16 32.49 2.66
N GLU A 23 -21.84 32.62 2.68
CA GLU A 23 -21.09 33.28 1.60
C GLU A 23 -21.18 32.51 0.28
N THR A 24 -21.18 31.17 0.32
CA THR A 24 -21.31 30.37 -0.90
C THR A 24 -22.68 30.49 -1.57
N LEU A 25 -23.74 30.69 -0.78
CA LEU A 25 -25.08 31.02 -1.30
C LEU A 25 -25.09 32.39 -2.02
N LEU A 26 -24.31 33.35 -1.52
CA LEU A 26 -24.20 34.69 -2.14
C LEU A 26 -23.30 34.71 -3.39
N GLN A 27 -22.32 33.81 -3.48
CA GLN A 27 -21.32 33.74 -4.56
C GLN A 27 -21.48 32.54 -5.52
N PRO A 28 -22.71 32.02 -5.69
CA PRO A 28 -23.03 30.68 -6.20
C PRO A 28 -21.84 29.70 -6.33
N ALA A 29 -21.19 29.42 -5.20
CA ALA A 29 -19.97 28.62 -5.17
C ALA A 29 -20.21 27.25 -4.55
N ALA A 30 -19.50 26.22 -5.04
CA ALA A 30 -19.46 24.91 -4.38
C ALA A 30 -18.41 24.91 -3.26
N ILE A 31 -18.66 24.16 -2.19
CA ILE A 31 -17.70 23.98 -1.09
C ILE A 31 -16.98 22.64 -1.29
N TYR A 32 -15.66 22.64 -1.10
CA TYR A 32 -14.82 21.43 -1.08
C TYR A 32 -14.11 21.30 0.27
N PHE A 33 -14.43 20.24 1.01
CA PHE A 33 -13.78 19.89 2.27
C PHE A 33 -12.71 18.82 2.02
N GLU A 34 -11.44 19.19 2.22
CA GLU A 34 -10.31 18.28 2.15
C GLU A 34 -10.02 17.64 3.52
N GLY A 35 -9.73 16.33 3.55
CA GLY A 35 -9.37 15.60 4.77
C GLY A 35 -10.52 15.46 5.77
N PHE A 36 -11.75 15.34 5.27
CA PHE A 36 -12.96 15.27 6.09
C PHE A 36 -12.95 14.05 7.04
N ASP A 37 -12.24 12.98 6.67
CA ASP A 37 -12.02 11.78 7.49
C ASP A 37 -11.35 12.07 8.84
N ARG A 38 -10.55 13.15 8.94
CA ARG A 38 -9.91 13.56 10.20
C ARG A 38 -10.90 14.12 11.22
N LEU A 39 -11.99 14.72 10.75
CA LEU A 39 -13.10 15.17 11.60
C LEU A 39 -13.92 13.99 12.14
N ILE A 40 -13.77 12.81 11.56
CA ILE A 40 -14.45 11.57 11.96
C ILE A 40 -13.59 10.75 12.93
N ALA A 41 -12.27 10.68 12.71
CA ALA A 41 -11.38 9.83 13.50
C ALA A 41 -11.14 10.28 14.95
N ARG A 42 -11.32 11.57 15.27
CA ARG A 42 -10.99 12.12 16.60
C ARG A 42 -11.87 11.62 17.75
N ASP A 43 -13.06 11.11 17.47
CA ASP A 43 -13.97 10.62 18.51
C ASP A 43 -13.78 9.12 18.80
N SER A 44 -13.09 8.38 17.93
CA SER A 44 -12.82 6.94 18.11
C SER A 44 -11.74 6.66 19.17
N GLU A 45 -10.78 7.57 19.35
CA GLU A 45 -9.65 7.41 20.28
C GLU A 45 -9.97 7.90 21.70
N GLY A 46 -11.17 8.45 21.94
CA GLY A 46 -11.54 9.11 23.20
C GLY A 46 -12.46 8.33 24.14
N ASN A 47 -13.09 7.22 23.72
CA ASN A 47 -13.97 6.44 24.60
C ASN A 47 -14.25 5.04 24.04
N SER A 48 -13.25 4.14 24.08
CA SER A 48 -13.47 2.73 23.84
C SER A 48 -14.05 2.06 25.10
N ASN A 49 -15.33 2.33 25.37
CA ASN A 49 -16.19 1.44 26.16
C ASN A 49 -17.65 1.72 25.78
N HIS A 50 -18.25 0.76 25.08
CA HIS A 50 -19.66 0.65 24.65
C HIS A 50 -20.01 1.28 23.29
N GLY A 51 -20.12 0.42 22.28
CA GLY A 51 -21.36 0.17 21.52
C GLY A 51 -22.06 1.29 20.75
N ASP A 52 -21.55 2.51 20.67
CA ASP A 52 -22.22 3.63 19.99
C ASP A 52 -21.65 3.86 18.57
N GLU A 53 -21.86 2.90 17.67
CA GLU A 53 -21.78 3.11 16.22
C GLU A 53 -22.90 4.08 15.79
N GLY A 54 -22.67 5.39 15.90
CA GLY A 54 -23.61 6.38 15.34
C GLY A 54 -23.68 7.75 15.96
N VAL A 55 -22.93 8.05 17.04
CA VAL A 55 -22.94 9.38 17.63
C VAL A 55 -22.05 10.32 16.82
N LEU A 56 -22.69 11.11 15.97
CA LEU A 56 -22.07 12.20 15.23
C LEU A 56 -21.39 13.20 16.17
N SER A 57 -20.15 13.57 15.85
CA SER A 57 -19.42 14.62 16.55
C SER A 57 -20.20 15.94 16.47
N ILE A 58 -20.01 16.82 17.47
CA ILE A 58 -20.64 18.15 17.49
C ILE A 58 -20.26 18.93 16.22
N TRP A 59 -19.04 18.73 15.73
CA TRP A 59 -18.53 19.32 14.49
C TRP A 59 -19.27 18.82 13.25
N GLN A 60 -19.48 17.50 13.16
CA GLN A 60 -20.21 16.90 12.06
C GLN A 60 -21.66 17.36 12.04
N LYS A 61 -22.33 17.42 13.19
CA LYS A 61 -23.72 17.91 13.30
C LYS A 61 -23.86 19.33 12.75
N ARG A 62 -22.93 20.23 13.07
CA ARG A 62 -22.95 21.61 12.57
C ARG A 62 -22.72 21.71 11.07
N ILE A 63 -21.82 20.90 10.52
CA ILE A 63 -21.61 20.85 9.06
C ILE A 63 -22.85 20.29 8.38
N ILE A 64 -23.46 19.23 8.92
CA ILE A 64 -24.70 18.64 8.41
C ILE A 64 -25.84 19.67 8.37
N GLU A 65 -26.03 20.40 9.47
CA GLU A 65 -27.04 21.46 9.57
C GLU A 65 -26.78 22.55 8.52
N ALA A 66 -25.53 22.99 8.37
CA ALA A 66 -25.18 24.01 7.39
C ALA A 66 -25.38 23.53 5.93
N VAL A 67 -25.04 22.28 5.61
CA VAL A 67 -25.30 21.68 4.29
C VAL A 67 -26.79 21.65 3.99
N LYS A 68 -27.62 21.31 4.98
CA LYS A 68 -29.08 21.28 4.84
C LYS A 68 -29.67 22.66 4.59
N GLU A 69 -29.09 23.70 5.18
CA GLU A 69 -29.67 25.04 5.19
C GLU A 69 -29.23 25.91 4.01
N PHE A 70 -27.99 25.74 3.52
CA PHE A 70 -27.36 26.78 2.68
C PHE A 70 -26.83 26.35 1.32
N THR A 71 -26.66 25.06 1.00
CA THR A 71 -25.93 24.65 -0.23
C THR A 71 -26.67 23.67 -1.13
N PHE A 72 -26.52 23.87 -2.44
CA PHE A 72 -26.96 22.93 -3.48
C PHE A 72 -25.93 21.81 -3.76
N ILE A 73 -24.62 22.10 -3.67
CA ILE A 73 -23.53 21.13 -3.91
C ILE A 73 -22.41 21.33 -2.88
N THR A 74 -22.05 20.26 -2.18
CA THR A 74 -20.88 20.20 -1.28
C THR A 74 -20.08 18.93 -1.57
N PHE A 75 -18.76 19.06 -1.69
CA PHE A 75 -17.84 17.96 -1.89
C PHE A 75 -17.09 17.66 -0.59
N PHE A 76 -17.04 16.37 -0.23
CA PHE A 76 -16.23 15.86 0.87
C PHE A 76 -15.16 14.93 0.30
N ALA A 77 -13.90 15.19 0.63
CA ALA A 77 -12.78 14.34 0.25
C ALA A 77 -12.04 13.85 1.49
N GLY A 78 -11.61 12.58 1.46
CA GLY A 78 -10.85 11.95 2.53
C GLY A 78 -10.21 10.65 2.06
N GLU A 79 -9.27 10.14 2.85
CA GLU A 79 -8.54 8.89 2.55
C GLU A 79 -9.25 7.63 3.06
N LYS A 80 -10.23 7.79 3.94
CA LYS A 80 -10.99 6.68 4.53
C LYS A 80 -12.38 6.63 3.92
N GLU A 81 -12.86 5.42 3.66
CA GLU A 81 -14.26 5.18 3.34
C GLU A 81 -15.14 5.83 4.39
N TRP A 82 -16.09 6.63 3.92
CA TRP A 82 -17.02 7.33 4.78
C TRP A 82 -18.43 7.17 4.24
N HIS A 83 -19.24 6.48 5.02
CA HIS A 83 -20.65 6.31 4.73
C HIS A 83 -21.43 7.37 5.50
N PRO A 84 -22.33 8.13 4.84
CA PRO A 84 -23.09 9.18 5.50
C PRO A 84 -23.95 8.57 6.63
N PRO A 85 -23.76 9.00 7.89
CA PRO A 85 -24.52 8.48 9.02
C PRO A 85 -26.00 8.92 8.95
N ARG A 86 -26.87 8.23 9.69
CA ARG A 86 -28.33 8.43 9.68
C ARG A 86 -28.79 9.90 9.86
N GLY A 87 -27.97 10.76 10.48
CA GLY A 87 -28.25 12.20 10.65
C GLY A 87 -28.36 13.01 9.33
N PHE A 88 -27.89 12.44 8.22
CA PHE A 88 -28.02 13.01 6.88
C PHE A 88 -29.34 12.66 6.16
N ALA A 89 -30.31 12.06 6.86
CA ALA A 89 -31.63 11.76 6.29
C ALA A 89 -32.24 12.98 5.58
N GLY A 90 -32.70 12.78 4.33
CA GLY A 90 -33.29 13.81 3.47
C GLY A 90 -32.32 14.48 2.48
N GLN A 91 -31.03 14.14 2.51
CA GLN A 91 -30.02 14.65 1.57
C GLN A 91 -29.57 13.54 0.61
N THR A 92 -29.30 13.91 -0.65
CA THR A 92 -28.79 12.95 -1.66
C THR A 92 -27.27 12.92 -1.62
N PHE A 93 -26.70 11.74 -1.45
CA PHE A 93 -25.25 11.54 -1.49
C PHE A 93 -24.87 10.70 -2.69
N VAL A 94 -23.81 11.11 -3.37
CA VAL A 94 -23.13 10.31 -4.38
C VAL A 94 -21.74 10.05 -3.83
N GLU A 95 -21.49 8.79 -3.48
CA GLU A 95 -20.16 8.34 -3.15
C GLU A 95 -19.41 8.03 -4.44
N ILE A 96 -18.22 8.62 -4.58
CA ILE A 96 -17.34 8.39 -5.71
C ILE A 96 -16.04 7.86 -5.15
N ASP A 97 -15.81 6.56 -5.32
CA ASP A 97 -14.53 5.95 -5.00
C ASP A 97 -13.52 6.17 -6.14
N PHE A 98 -12.30 6.52 -5.77
CA PHE A 98 -11.17 6.67 -6.67
C PHE A 98 -10.16 5.55 -6.41
N PRO A 99 -10.39 4.35 -6.96
CA PRO A 99 -9.49 3.23 -6.72
C PRO A 99 -8.12 3.48 -7.36
N VAL A 100 -7.12 2.76 -6.85
CA VAL A 100 -5.79 2.74 -7.47
C VAL A 100 -5.95 2.32 -8.94
N PRO A 101 -5.38 3.08 -9.90
CA PRO A 101 -5.58 2.83 -11.32
C PRO A 101 -5.17 1.41 -11.70
N SER A 102 -5.96 0.76 -12.55
CA SER A 102 -5.64 -0.55 -13.14
C SER A 102 -4.37 -0.49 -14.00
N TYR A 103 -3.77 -1.64 -14.33
CA TYR A 103 -2.54 -1.68 -15.17
C TYR A 103 -2.64 -0.88 -16.48
N PRO A 104 -3.72 -1.01 -17.29
CA PRO A 104 -3.87 -0.21 -18.52
C PRO A 104 -3.95 1.30 -18.25
N GLN A 105 -4.70 1.69 -17.21
CA GLN A 105 -4.80 3.09 -16.78
C GLN A 105 -3.45 3.62 -16.30
N ARG A 106 -2.72 2.85 -15.48
CA ARG A 106 -1.35 3.22 -15.04
C ARG A 106 -0.41 3.38 -16.21
N LYS A 107 -0.39 2.42 -17.14
CA LYS A 107 0.43 2.50 -18.35
C LYS A 107 0.11 3.75 -19.16
N HIS A 108 -1.16 4.14 -19.24
CA HIS A 108 -1.58 5.39 -19.86
C HIS A 108 -1.09 6.61 -19.08
N LEU A 109 -1.27 6.64 -17.75
CA LEU A 109 -0.84 7.74 -16.88
C LEU A 109 0.67 7.97 -16.91
N TRP A 110 1.48 6.90 -16.91
CA TRP A 110 2.93 7.00 -17.12
C TRP A 110 3.27 7.64 -18.46
N LYS A 111 2.66 7.17 -19.55
CA LYS A 111 2.88 7.76 -20.90
C LYS A 111 2.45 9.22 -20.97
N GLN A 112 1.31 9.56 -20.38
CA GLN A 112 0.79 10.92 -20.34
C GLN A 112 1.72 11.85 -19.54
N SER A 113 2.24 11.38 -18.40
CA SER A 113 3.08 12.18 -17.51
C SER A 113 4.48 12.43 -18.09
N LEU A 114 4.95 11.55 -18.98
CA LEU A 114 6.20 11.71 -19.71
C LEU A 114 6.09 12.67 -20.90
N ASN A 115 4.89 12.83 -21.47
CA ASN A 115 4.71 13.46 -22.77
C ASN A 115 5.20 14.93 -22.78
N GLY A 116 6.33 15.17 -23.44
CA GLY A 116 6.94 16.49 -23.62
C GLY A 116 7.72 17.06 -22.43
N ARG A 117 7.74 16.39 -21.27
CA ARG A 117 8.43 16.88 -20.06
C ARG A 117 9.77 16.21 -19.79
N PHE A 118 9.87 14.91 -20.03
CA PHE A 118 11.06 14.13 -19.71
C PHE A 118 11.49 13.27 -20.89
N SER A 119 12.81 13.18 -21.10
CA SER A 119 13.40 12.25 -22.06
C SER A 119 13.84 10.98 -21.34
N LEU A 120 13.53 9.81 -21.91
CA LEU A 120 13.95 8.52 -21.37
C LEU A 120 15.15 7.98 -22.12
N ALA A 121 16.05 7.31 -21.41
CA ALA A 121 17.15 6.59 -22.05
C ALA A 121 16.62 5.48 -22.99
N PRO A 122 17.38 5.11 -24.04
CA PRO A 122 17.00 4.02 -24.93
C PRO A 122 16.77 2.71 -24.17
N GLY A 123 15.75 1.95 -24.58
CA GLY A 123 15.43 0.65 -24.00
C GLY A 123 14.52 0.66 -22.76
N ILE A 124 14.15 1.84 -22.24
CA ILE A 124 13.20 1.93 -21.12
C ILE A 124 11.79 1.56 -21.58
N ARG A 125 11.21 0.55 -20.93
CA ARG A 125 9.89 0.01 -21.23
C ARG A 125 8.89 0.40 -20.14
N ILE A 126 7.97 1.31 -20.47
CA ILE A 126 6.94 1.80 -19.55
C ILE A 126 6.01 0.69 -19.07
N ASP A 127 5.76 -0.30 -19.91
CA ASP A 127 4.98 -1.49 -19.55
C ASP A 127 5.59 -2.26 -18.36
N ILE A 128 6.92 -2.32 -18.25
CA ILE A 128 7.62 -2.97 -17.14
C ILE A 128 7.47 -2.13 -15.87
N ILE A 129 7.67 -0.82 -15.96
CA ILE A 129 7.56 0.10 -14.80
C ILE A 129 6.12 0.16 -14.28
N ALA A 130 5.13 0.26 -15.17
CA ALA A 130 3.70 0.31 -14.79
C ALA A 130 3.18 -1.04 -14.25
N ASN A 131 3.80 -2.15 -14.65
CA ASN A 131 3.54 -3.46 -14.06
C ASN A 131 4.11 -3.52 -12.65
N LYS A 132 5.36 -3.10 -12.49
CA LYS A 132 6.08 -3.14 -11.22
C LYS A 132 5.44 -2.19 -10.20
N PHE A 133 5.36 -0.90 -10.46
CA PHE A 133 4.90 0.05 -9.43
C PHE A 133 3.40 0.31 -9.51
N ASN A 134 2.68 -0.07 -8.44
CA ASN A 134 1.25 0.15 -8.29
C ASN A 134 0.93 1.56 -7.76
N PHE A 135 1.29 2.58 -8.53
CA PHE A 135 1.21 3.97 -8.12
C PHE A 135 -0.09 4.67 -8.52
N THR A 136 -0.48 5.63 -7.68
CA THR A 136 -1.48 6.65 -8.01
C THR A 136 -0.93 7.65 -9.03
N ALA A 137 -1.81 8.43 -9.66
CA ALA A 137 -1.38 9.49 -10.57
C ALA A 137 -0.46 10.52 -9.90
N GLY A 138 -0.63 10.78 -8.59
CA GLY A 138 0.27 11.65 -7.81
C GLY A 138 1.67 11.05 -7.70
N GLN A 139 1.77 9.82 -7.20
CA GLN A 139 3.04 9.11 -7.04
C GLN A 139 3.81 8.94 -8.37
N ILE A 140 3.11 8.71 -9.49
CA ILE A 140 3.75 8.66 -10.81
C ILE A 140 4.41 10.00 -11.16
N ARG A 141 3.72 11.12 -10.93
CA ARG A 141 4.29 12.45 -11.19
C ARG A 141 5.48 12.72 -10.27
N ASP A 142 5.33 12.46 -8.97
CA ASP A 142 6.38 12.71 -7.99
C ASP A 142 7.64 11.88 -8.28
N ALA A 143 7.47 10.59 -8.65
CA ALA A 143 8.57 9.73 -9.07
C ALA A 143 9.27 10.24 -10.33
N LEU A 144 8.52 10.75 -11.33
CA LEU A 144 9.09 11.29 -12.56
C LEU A 144 9.82 12.61 -12.33
N GLU A 145 9.28 13.50 -11.50
CA GLU A 145 9.94 14.74 -11.10
C GLU A 145 11.26 14.44 -10.36
N GLU A 146 11.25 13.51 -9.41
CA GLU A 146 12.44 13.08 -8.69
C GLU A 146 13.49 12.44 -9.62
N ALA A 147 13.05 11.61 -10.56
CA ALA A 147 13.94 10.95 -11.53
C ALA A 147 14.53 11.96 -12.53
N GLY A 148 13.73 12.94 -12.96
CA GLY A 148 14.16 14.06 -13.80
C GLY A 148 15.20 14.94 -13.10
N ASN A 149 15.00 15.24 -11.83
CA ASN A 149 15.96 15.96 -11.00
C ASN A 149 17.30 15.21 -10.89
N CYS A 150 17.24 13.88 -10.66
CA CYS A 150 18.44 13.03 -10.60
C CYS A 150 19.20 13.04 -11.95
N ALA A 151 18.47 12.89 -13.06
CA ALA A 151 19.06 12.95 -14.40
C ALA A 151 19.69 14.33 -14.67
N ALA A 152 19.05 15.42 -14.25
CA ALA A 152 19.56 16.78 -14.42
C ALA A 152 20.84 17.03 -13.61
N VAL A 153 20.93 16.51 -12.37
CA VAL A 153 22.15 16.60 -11.55
C VAL A 153 23.30 15.85 -12.22
N ARG A 154 23.06 14.64 -12.73
CA ARG A 154 24.07 13.84 -13.45
C ARG A 154 24.52 14.53 -14.73
N GLY A 155 23.59 15.02 -15.53
CA GLY A 155 23.86 15.72 -16.79
C GLY A 155 24.60 17.06 -16.62
N ARG A 156 24.59 17.67 -15.43
CA ARG A 156 25.44 18.84 -15.12
C ARG A 156 26.89 18.47 -14.81
N SER A 157 27.13 17.25 -14.33
CA SER A 157 28.49 16.73 -14.08
C SER A 157 29.13 16.17 -15.36
N GLU A 158 28.31 15.77 -16.33
CA GLU A 158 28.74 15.30 -17.66
C GLU A 158 28.75 16.48 -18.67
N SER A 159 29.58 16.39 -19.71
CA SER A 159 29.89 17.48 -20.65
C SER A 159 28.64 18.19 -21.24
N LYS A 160 28.76 19.49 -21.56
CA LYS A 160 27.69 20.42 -22.04
C LYS A 160 26.83 19.96 -23.23
N ASN A 161 27.12 18.81 -23.87
CA ASN A 161 26.43 18.31 -25.05
C ASN A 161 25.65 17.00 -24.85
N SER A 162 25.57 16.44 -23.64
CA SER A 162 24.75 15.23 -23.41
C SER A 162 23.27 15.57 -23.22
N THR A 163 22.39 14.92 -23.98
CA THR A 163 20.94 14.98 -23.76
C THR A 163 20.61 14.42 -22.37
N ILE A 164 19.98 15.23 -21.52
CA ILE A 164 19.58 14.81 -20.17
C ILE A 164 18.42 13.83 -20.30
N ALA A 165 18.73 12.53 -20.18
CA ALA A 165 17.76 11.46 -20.21
C ALA A 165 17.71 10.74 -18.86
N ILE A 166 16.49 10.45 -18.42
CA ILE A 166 16.22 9.64 -17.24
C ILE A 166 16.62 8.20 -17.55
N THR A 167 17.48 7.62 -16.72
CA THR A 167 17.92 6.22 -16.83
C THR A 167 17.00 5.29 -16.04
N MET A 168 17.14 3.97 -16.26
CA MET A 168 16.42 2.98 -15.43
C MET A 168 16.77 3.09 -13.96
N GLU A 169 18.03 3.42 -13.63
CA GLU A 169 18.48 3.59 -12.25
C GLU A 169 17.80 4.79 -11.59
N ASP A 170 17.70 5.93 -12.30
CA ASP A 170 16.99 7.11 -11.82
C ASP A 170 15.51 6.78 -11.54
N LEU A 171 14.84 6.09 -12.48
CA LEU A 171 13.45 5.67 -12.29
C LEU A 171 13.28 4.72 -11.11
N TYR A 172 14.10 3.69 -10.99
CA TYR A 172 13.98 2.73 -9.90
C TYR A 172 14.22 3.42 -8.55
N ARG A 173 15.27 4.22 -8.44
CA ARG A 173 15.57 4.97 -7.22
C ARG A 173 14.38 5.85 -6.79
N SER A 174 13.82 6.63 -7.72
CA SER A 174 12.70 7.53 -7.41
C SER A 174 11.41 6.77 -7.11
N CYS A 175 11.10 5.71 -7.86
CA CYS A 175 9.93 4.88 -7.56
C CYS A 175 10.06 4.26 -6.15
N HIS A 176 11.23 3.74 -5.80
CA HIS A 176 11.48 3.20 -4.47
C HIS A 176 11.34 4.28 -3.37
N SER A 177 11.76 5.52 -3.61
CA SER A 177 11.55 6.65 -2.68
C SER A 177 10.06 6.87 -2.35
N GLN A 178 9.19 6.78 -3.35
CA GLN A 178 7.74 6.95 -3.21
C GLN A 178 7.04 5.79 -2.49
N SER A 179 7.62 4.59 -2.56
CA SER A 179 6.98 3.35 -2.10
C SER A 179 7.40 2.94 -0.68
N ASN A 180 8.53 3.45 -0.17
CA ASN A 180 9.25 2.82 0.94
C ASN A 180 9.14 3.48 2.31
N GLN A 181 8.60 4.70 2.43
CA GLN A 181 8.79 5.51 3.65
C GLN A 181 8.28 4.85 4.93
N LYS A 182 7.17 4.10 4.86
CA LYS A 182 6.51 3.53 6.05
C LYS A 182 6.91 2.08 6.33
N LEU A 183 7.21 1.29 5.30
CA LEU A 183 7.50 -0.14 5.46
C LEU A 183 8.89 -0.39 6.07
N SER A 184 9.87 0.48 5.81
CA SER A 184 11.21 0.38 6.39
C SER A 184 11.26 0.60 7.91
N GLU A 185 10.22 1.20 8.51
CA GLU A 185 10.12 1.36 9.96
C GLU A 185 9.74 0.04 10.66
N MET A 186 9.12 -0.90 9.93
CA MET A 186 8.49 -2.09 10.49
C MET A 186 9.15 -3.40 10.05
N ALA A 187 9.92 -3.39 8.96
CA ALA A 187 10.56 -4.58 8.40
C ALA A 187 12.01 -4.29 8.00
N GLN A 188 12.86 -5.32 8.05
CA GLN A 188 14.26 -5.18 7.67
C GLN A 188 14.40 -5.24 6.16
N LYS A 189 14.79 -4.12 5.55
CA LYS A 189 15.12 -4.09 4.12
C LYS A 189 16.41 -4.85 3.84
N VAL A 190 16.32 -5.88 3.02
CA VAL A 190 17.46 -6.66 2.53
C VAL A 190 17.81 -6.15 1.14
N ARG A 191 19.07 -5.77 0.95
CA ARG A 191 19.61 -5.46 -0.38
C ARG A 191 20.11 -6.76 -1.00
N PRO A 192 19.54 -7.21 -2.14
CA PRO A 192 20.01 -8.41 -2.81
C PRO A 192 21.50 -8.30 -3.13
N LYS A 193 22.29 -9.26 -2.65
CA LYS A 193 23.73 -9.34 -2.96
C LYS A 193 24.06 -10.48 -3.91
N TYR A 194 23.21 -11.49 -3.94
CA TYR A 194 23.44 -12.73 -4.67
C TYR A 194 22.73 -12.74 -6.03
N THR A 195 23.32 -13.46 -6.96
CA THR A 195 22.87 -13.65 -8.34
C THR A 195 22.76 -15.15 -8.66
N TRP A 196 22.26 -15.47 -9.85
CA TRP A 196 22.11 -16.85 -10.31
C TRP A 196 23.42 -17.64 -10.36
N THR A 197 24.59 -16.98 -10.38
CA THR A 197 25.90 -17.64 -10.35
C THR A 197 26.35 -18.02 -8.95
N ASP A 198 25.76 -17.43 -7.92
CA ASP A 198 26.17 -17.61 -6.51
C ASP A 198 25.46 -18.80 -5.85
N ILE A 199 24.38 -19.29 -6.46
CA ILE A 199 23.58 -20.40 -5.94
C ILE A 199 23.82 -21.69 -6.72
N VAL A 200 24.08 -22.77 -5.99
CA VAL A 200 24.22 -24.12 -6.55
C VAL A 200 23.02 -24.95 -6.10
N LEU A 201 22.16 -25.28 -7.05
CA LEU A 201 20.96 -26.08 -6.82
C LEU A 201 20.79 -27.13 -7.93
N PRO A 202 20.09 -28.25 -7.67
CA PRO A 202 19.68 -29.18 -8.71
C PRO A 202 18.92 -28.46 -9.84
N GLN A 203 19.07 -28.93 -11.08
CA GLN A 203 18.49 -28.27 -12.26
C GLN A 203 16.97 -28.07 -12.15
N ASP A 204 16.26 -29.04 -11.56
CA ASP A 204 14.82 -28.94 -11.37
C ASP A 204 14.43 -27.81 -10.41
N LYS A 205 15.20 -27.60 -9.34
CA LYS A 205 14.98 -26.51 -8.38
C LYS A 205 15.32 -25.15 -8.99
N LEU A 206 16.43 -25.05 -9.74
CA LEU A 206 16.74 -23.84 -10.50
C LEU A 206 15.64 -23.50 -11.51
N ARG A 207 15.06 -24.52 -12.17
CA ARG A 207 13.94 -24.32 -13.10
C ARG A 207 12.72 -23.76 -12.38
N GLN A 208 12.35 -24.32 -11.24
CA GLN A 208 11.25 -23.81 -10.41
C GLN A 208 11.45 -22.34 -10.00
N LEU A 209 12.65 -21.94 -9.58
CA LEU A 209 12.94 -20.55 -9.24
C LEU A 209 12.80 -19.60 -10.45
N LYS A 210 13.22 -20.05 -11.64
CA LYS A 210 13.08 -19.29 -12.89
C LYS A 210 11.62 -19.20 -13.35
N GLU A 211 10.85 -20.26 -13.16
CA GLU A 211 9.39 -20.27 -13.43
C GLU A 211 8.66 -19.28 -12.53
N ILE A 212 9.02 -19.21 -11.24
CA ILE A 212 8.54 -18.20 -10.30
C ILE A 212 8.82 -16.78 -10.83
N CYS A 213 10.06 -16.50 -11.24
CA CYS A 213 10.41 -15.18 -11.78
C CYS A 213 9.64 -14.85 -13.07
N SER A 214 9.45 -15.86 -13.93
CA SER A 214 8.70 -15.72 -15.19
C SER A 214 7.23 -15.46 -14.92
N HIS A 215 6.64 -16.15 -13.95
CA HIS A 215 5.26 -15.95 -13.52
C HIS A 215 5.02 -14.50 -13.10
N VAL A 216 5.91 -13.93 -12.28
CA VAL A 216 5.83 -12.51 -11.86
C VAL A 216 5.97 -11.56 -13.04
N THR A 217 6.94 -11.82 -13.92
CA THR A 217 7.28 -10.93 -15.05
C THR A 217 6.14 -10.86 -16.07
N TYR A 218 5.59 -12.02 -16.47
CA TYR A 218 4.60 -12.13 -17.55
C TYR A 218 3.15 -12.10 -17.05
N ARG A 219 2.95 -12.00 -15.75
CA ARG A 219 1.65 -11.99 -15.09
C ARG A 219 0.61 -11.09 -15.78
N GLN A 220 0.97 -9.83 -16.07
CA GLN A 220 0.02 -8.88 -16.65
C GLN A 220 -0.36 -9.25 -18.08
N VAL A 221 0.58 -9.80 -18.85
CA VAL A 221 0.32 -10.27 -20.22
C VAL A 221 -0.69 -11.42 -20.16
N VAL A 222 -0.47 -12.39 -19.29
CA VAL A 222 -1.37 -13.55 -19.15
C VAL A 222 -2.75 -13.13 -18.66
N TYR A 223 -2.85 -12.32 -17.61
CA TYR A 223 -4.15 -11.96 -17.06
C TYR A 223 -4.88 -10.93 -17.92
N TRP A 224 -4.19 -9.92 -18.44
CA TRP A 224 -4.82 -8.84 -19.17
C TRP A 224 -4.87 -9.09 -20.67
N GLU A 225 -3.72 -9.31 -21.31
CA GLU A 225 -3.66 -9.45 -22.78
C GLU A 225 -4.28 -10.77 -23.25
N TRP A 226 -4.09 -11.86 -22.52
CA TRP A 226 -4.71 -13.16 -22.85
C TRP A 226 -6.10 -13.34 -22.21
N GLY A 227 -6.57 -12.37 -21.42
CA GLY A 227 -7.92 -12.35 -20.86
C GLY A 227 -8.20 -13.36 -19.74
N PHE A 228 -7.16 -13.97 -19.15
CA PHE A 228 -7.35 -14.91 -18.04
C PHE A 228 -7.78 -14.22 -16.73
N GLY A 229 -7.55 -12.92 -16.60
CA GLY A 229 -7.89 -12.16 -15.39
C GLY A 229 -9.38 -12.14 -15.06
N ALA A 230 -10.25 -12.25 -16.07
CA ALA A 230 -11.70 -12.33 -15.89
C ALA A 230 -12.21 -13.75 -15.53
N LYS A 231 -11.36 -14.77 -15.67
CA LYS A 231 -11.73 -16.19 -15.49
C LYS A 231 -11.26 -16.78 -14.15
N PHE A 232 -10.36 -16.10 -13.44
CA PHE A 232 -9.85 -16.55 -12.14
C PHE A 232 -10.45 -15.71 -11.00
N SER A 233 -11.39 -16.31 -10.28
CA SER A 233 -12.05 -15.71 -9.09
C SER A 233 -11.19 -15.82 -7.82
N LEU A 234 -10.16 -16.68 -7.84
CA LEU A 234 -9.09 -16.70 -6.85
C LEU A 234 -7.93 -15.88 -7.41
N GLY A 235 -7.85 -14.64 -6.96
CA GLY A 235 -6.62 -14.18 -6.34
C GLY A 235 -5.24 -14.49 -6.85
N ASN A 236 -4.52 -13.43 -7.12
CA ASN A 236 -3.31 -13.48 -7.92
C ASN A 236 -2.05 -13.19 -7.09
N GLY A 237 -2.07 -13.45 -5.79
CA GLY A 237 -0.87 -13.41 -4.94
C GLY A 237 -0.02 -14.66 -5.17
N LEU A 238 1.29 -14.52 -5.35
CA LEU A 238 2.21 -15.66 -5.42
C LEU A 238 2.84 -15.86 -4.05
N ASN A 239 2.51 -16.99 -3.43
CA ASN A 239 3.09 -17.45 -2.17
C ASN A 239 4.03 -18.61 -2.49
N ILE A 240 5.25 -18.55 -1.99
CA ILE A 240 6.28 -19.58 -2.18
C ILE A 240 6.79 -19.99 -0.81
N LEU A 241 6.88 -21.30 -0.60
CA LEU A 241 7.44 -21.89 0.60
C LEU A 241 8.77 -22.55 0.25
N PHE A 242 9.84 -22.10 0.88
CA PHE A 242 11.12 -22.78 0.87
C PHE A 242 11.18 -23.74 2.05
N SER A 243 11.59 -24.97 1.80
CA SER A 243 11.77 -25.97 2.85
C SER A 243 13.08 -26.73 2.67
N GLY A 244 13.74 -27.00 3.79
CA GLY A 244 14.95 -27.82 3.83
C GLY A 244 15.86 -27.42 4.99
N PRO A 245 16.94 -28.17 5.25
CA PRO A 245 17.85 -27.89 6.35
C PRO A 245 18.41 -26.46 6.32
N SER A 246 18.75 -25.92 7.49
CA SER A 246 19.45 -24.63 7.58
C SER A 246 20.73 -24.62 6.72
N GLY A 247 21.03 -23.48 6.10
CA GLY A 247 22.21 -23.32 5.22
C GLY A 247 22.05 -23.80 3.78
N THR A 248 20.87 -24.26 3.35
CA THR A 248 20.63 -24.74 1.96
C THR A 248 20.32 -23.64 0.93
N GLY A 249 20.60 -22.37 1.26
CA GLY A 249 20.43 -21.26 0.32
C GLY A 249 18.99 -20.75 0.17
N LYS A 250 18.12 -20.95 1.16
CA LYS A 250 16.71 -20.50 1.17
C LYS A 250 16.60 -18.97 1.15
N THR A 251 17.25 -18.29 2.11
CA THR A 251 17.39 -16.82 2.12
C THR A 251 18.10 -16.30 0.87
N MET A 252 19.14 -17.00 0.40
CA MET A 252 19.85 -16.64 -0.83
C MET A 252 18.95 -16.71 -2.06
N SER A 253 18.08 -17.72 -2.15
CA SER A 253 17.09 -17.85 -3.23
C SER A 253 16.11 -16.68 -3.25
N ALA A 254 15.65 -16.25 -2.07
CA ALA A 254 14.80 -15.07 -1.94
C ALA A 254 15.47 -13.79 -2.44
N GLU A 255 16.75 -13.58 -2.07
CA GLU A 255 17.54 -12.45 -2.58
C GLU A 255 17.72 -12.50 -4.10
N ILE A 256 18.03 -13.67 -4.67
CA ILE A 256 18.21 -13.83 -6.12
C ILE A 256 16.91 -13.52 -6.86
N ILE A 257 15.75 -14.00 -6.38
CA ILE A 257 14.45 -13.67 -6.96
C ILE A 257 14.22 -12.15 -6.91
N ALA A 258 14.45 -11.53 -5.75
CA ALA A 258 14.28 -10.09 -5.56
C ALA A 258 15.16 -9.29 -6.53
N GLY A 259 16.45 -9.63 -6.61
CA GLY A 259 17.41 -8.98 -7.51
C GLY A 259 17.04 -9.16 -8.98
N ASN A 260 16.65 -10.37 -9.38
CA ASN A 260 16.25 -10.67 -10.77
C ASN A 260 14.99 -9.94 -11.20
N LEU A 261 14.03 -9.75 -10.29
CA LEU A 261 12.80 -8.99 -10.54
C LEU A 261 13.00 -7.47 -10.28
N GLY A 262 14.15 -7.09 -9.73
CA GLY A 262 14.45 -5.76 -9.19
C GLY A 262 13.50 -5.32 -8.08
N LEU A 263 12.82 -6.25 -7.41
CA LEU A 263 11.90 -5.94 -6.32
C LEU A 263 12.68 -5.75 -5.02
N GLU A 264 12.13 -4.96 -4.11
CA GLU A 264 12.70 -4.87 -2.78
C GLU A 264 12.37 -6.12 -1.96
N LEU A 265 13.33 -6.59 -1.19
CA LEU A 265 13.15 -7.70 -0.26
C LEU A 265 13.03 -7.15 1.16
N TYR A 266 11.91 -7.41 1.82
CA TYR A 266 11.71 -7.10 3.22
C TYR A 266 11.69 -8.39 4.03
N LYS A 267 12.70 -8.56 4.88
CA LYS A 267 12.77 -9.66 5.82
C LYS A 267 11.95 -9.31 7.06
N ILE A 268 11.05 -10.20 7.43
CA ILE A 268 10.23 -10.15 8.63
C ILE A 268 10.61 -11.36 9.47
N ASP A 269 11.17 -11.06 10.64
CA ASP A 269 11.47 -12.05 11.65
C ASP A 269 10.21 -12.25 12.52
N LEU A 270 9.58 -13.40 12.36
CA LEU A 270 8.33 -13.72 13.03
C LEU A 270 8.53 -13.92 14.54
N SER A 271 9.68 -14.46 14.97
CA SER A 271 10.07 -14.62 16.37
C SER A 271 10.12 -13.27 17.10
N ASN A 272 10.61 -12.23 16.42
CA ASN A 272 10.64 -10.85 16.95
C ASN A 272 9.28 -10.13 16.91
N VAL A 273 8.40 -10.50 15.97
CA VAL A 273 7.07 -9.87 15.84
C VAL A 273 6.10 -10.39 16.91
N VAL A 274 6.15 -11.68 17.25
CA VAL A 274 5.25 -12.30 18.25
C VAL A 274 5.66 -12.02 19.71
N SER A 275 6.95 -11.74 19.96
CA SER A 275 7.49 -11.63 21.32
C SER A 275 7.22 -10.30 22.03
N LYS A 276 6.86 -9.21 21.33
CA LYS A 276 6.79 -7.89 21.98
C LYS A 276 5.51 -7.63 22.76
N TYR A 277 4.30 -7.77 22.21
CA TYR A 277 3.06 -7.59 22.99
C TYR A 277 1.85 -8.27 22.30
N ILE A 278 1.18 -9.19 23.00
CA ILE A 278 -0.05 -9.86 22.56
C ILE A 278 -1.11 -8.80 22.22
N GLY A 279 -1.51 -8.71 20.95
CA GLY A 279 -2.48 -7.72 20.43
C GLY A 279 -1.89 -6.58 19.59
N GLU A 280 -0.64 -6.17 19.83
CA GLU A 280 0.07 -5.24 18.93
C GLU A 280 0.55 -5.94 17.65
N THR A 281 0.84 -7.24 17.74
CA THR A 281 1.29 -8.10 16.64
C THR A 281 0.35 -8.06 15.44
N GLU A 282 -0.96 -8.21 15.64
CA GLU A 282 -1.95 -8.22 14.55
C GLU A 282 -2.07 -6.84 13.88
N LYS A 283 -2.00 -5.75 14.68
CA LYS A 283 -1.98 -4.38 14.15
C LYS A 283 -0.70 -4.12 13.35
N ASN A 284 0.43 -4.64 13.81
CA ASN A 284 1.70 -4.51 13.11
C ASN A 284 1.71 -5.31 11.80
N LEU A 285 1.28 -6.58 11.83
CA LEU A 285 1.13 -7.42 10.63
C LEU A 285 0.15 -6.81 9.61
N ARG A 286 -1.00 -6.29 10.08
CA ARG A 286 -1.92 -5.51 9.23
C ARG A 286 -1.23 -4.36 8.52
N ARG A 287 -0.46 -3.59 9.27
CA ARG A 287 0.24 -2.40 8.76
C ARG A 287 1.32 -2.82 7.77
N ILE A 288 2.12 -3.84 8.07
CA ILE A 288 3.12 -4.42 7.17
C ILE A 288 2.48 -4.83 5.85
N PHE A 289 1.41 -5.63 5.87
CA PHE A 289 0.75 -6.06 4.64
C PHE A 289 0.16 -4.88 3.88
N LYS A 290 -0.51 -3.93 4.55
CA LYS A 290 -1.08 -2.74 3.92
C LYS A 290 -0.02 -1.87 3.23
N GLU A 291 1.12 -1.65 3.88
CA GLU A 291 2.23 -0.89 3.28
C GLU A 291 2.93 -1.71 2.18
N ALA A 292 3.00 -3.04 2.31
CA ALA A 292 3.52 -3.90 1.26
C ALA A 292 2.70 -3.81 -0.03
N GLU A 293 1.37 -3.58 0.08
CA GLU A 293 0.49 -3.45 -1.09
C GLU A 293 0.84 -2.29 -2.02
N THR A 294 1.39 -1.21 -1.45
CA THR A 294 1.80 -0.02 -2.20
C THR A 294 3.29 -0.05 -2.51
N ALA A 295 4.07 -0.84 -1.77
CA ALA A 295 5.52 -0.97 -1.93
C ALA A 295 5.95 -1.83 -3.13
N ASN A 296 5.08 -2.69 -3.65
CA ASN A 296 5.40 -3.72 -4.65
C ASN A 296 6.74 -4.41 -4.34
N CYS A 297 6.74 -5.13 -3.23
CA CYS A 297 7.92 -5.76 -2.67
C CYS A 297 7.72 -7.27 -2.47
N ILE A 298 8.80 -7.94 -2.12
CA ILE A 298 8.81 -9.31 -1.64
C ILE A 298 8.90 -9.27 -0.12
N LEU A 299 7.91 -9.84 0.55
CA LEU A 299 7.93 -10.11 1.98
C LEU A 299 8.52 -11.50 2.20
N PHE A 300 9.67 -11.55 2.88
CA PHE A 300 10.33 -12.80 3.27
C PHE A 300 10.13 -13.00 4.76
N PHE A 301 9.30 -13.98 5.11
CA PHE A 301 9.09 -14.42 6.47
C PHE A 301 10.09 -15.52 6.79
N ASP A 302 11.05 -15.20 7.67
CA ASP A 302 12.07 -16.14 8.14
C ASP A 302 11.61 -16.81 9.44
N GLU A 303 12.15 -17.99 9.72
CA GLU A 303 11.81 -18.82 10.89
C GLU A 303 10.30 -19.06 11.04
N ALA A 304 9.61 -19.36 9.94
CA ALA A 304 8.17 -19.57 9.97
C ALA A 304 7.79 -20.82 10.78
N ASP A 305 8.70 -21.78 10.92
CA ASP A 305 8.59 -22.96 11.77
C ASP A 305 8.43 -22.61 13.26
N ALA A 306 8.97 -21.47 13.73
CA ALA A 306 8.74 -20.99 15.09
C ALA A 306 7.25 -20.65 15.34
N LEU A 307 6.52 -20.24 14.30
CA LEU A 307 5.08 -20.05 14.34
C LEU A 307 4.32 -21.34 14.06
N PHE A 308 4.72 -22.10 13.04
CA PHE A 308 4.03 -23.32 12.62
C PHE A 308 4.38 -24.57 13.44
N GLY A 309 5.15 -24.40 14.52
CA GLY A 309 5.56 -25.46 15.44
C GLY A 309 4.42 -26.42 15.75
N LYS A 310 4.73 -27.72 15.86
CA LYS A 310 3.77 -28.82 16.08
C LYS A 310 2.68 -28.33 16.99
N ARG A 311 1.45 -28.15 16.46
CA ARG A 311 0.23 -27.76 17.19
C ARG A 311 0.28 -28.34 18.59
N SER A 312 0.85 -27.60 19.55
CA SER A 312 1.06 -28.14 20.87
C SER A 312 -0.32 -28.38 21.41
N GLU A 313 -0.59 -29.57 21.95
CA GLU A 313 -1.80 -29.76 22.76
C GLU A 313 -1.87 -28.58 23.73
N VAL A 314 -2.94 -27.78 23.62
CA VAL A 314 -3.11 -26.51 24.32
C VAL A 314 -2.92 -26.74 25.81
N LYS A 315 -1.74 -26.39 26.33
CA LYS A 315 -1.44 -26.47 27.76
C LYS A 315 -1.43 -25.09 28.41
N ASP A 316 -1.24 -24.02 27.64
CA ASP A 316 -1.21 -22.67 28.18
C ASP A 316 -2.06 -21.65 27.40
N SER A 317 -2.41 -20.57 28.09
CA SER A 317 -3.15 -19.42 27.54
C SER A 317 -2.38 -18.72 26.42
N HIS A 318 -1.04 -18.72 26.47
CA HIS A 318 -0.15 -18.16 25.47
C HIS A 318 -0.24 -18.88 24.11
N ASP A 319 -0.38 -20.22 24.10
CA ASP A 319 -0.48 -21.03 22.88
C ASP A 319 -1.75 -20.75 22.07
N ARG A 320 -2.85 -20.34 22.74
CA ARG A 320 -4.09 -19.97 22.03
C ARG A 320 -3.92 -18.69 21.22
N TYR A 321 -3.18 -17.71 21.75
CA TYR A 321 -2.97 -16.42 21.07
C TYR A 321 -2.07 -16.58 19.83
N ALA A 322 -1.00 -17.38 19.94
CA ALA A 322 -0.15 -17.73 18.79
C ALA A 322 -0.97 -18.38 17.65
N ASN A 323 -1.89 -19.30 17.98
CA ASN A 323 -2.76 -19.94 16.98
C ASN A 323 -3.72 -18.95 16.28
N ILE A 324 -4.21 -17.91 16.97
CA ILE A 324 -5.06 -16.87 16.37
C ILE A 324 -4.24 -16.01 15.40
N GLU A 325 -3.01 -15.66 15.77
CA GLU A 325 -2.10 -14.87 14.93
C GLU A 325 -1.66 -15.63 13.66
N ILE A 326 -1.44 -16.94 13.75
CA ILE A 326 -1.15 -17.79 12.59
C ILE A 326 -2.35 -17.86 11.65
N ASN A 327 -3.55 -18.06 12.19
CA ASN A 327 -4.77 -18.04 11.38
C ASN A 327 -4.97 -16.67 10.72
N TYR A 328 -4.59 -15.58 11.39
CA TYR A 328 -4.61 -14.25 10.83
C TYR A 328 -3.63 -14.10 9.65
N LEU A 329 -2.38 -14.55 9.83
CA LEU A 329 -1.35 -14.56 8.79
C LEU A 329 -1.77 -15.37 7.57
N LEU A 330 -2.23 -16.61 7.79
CA LEU A 330 -2.74 -17.50 6.74
C LEU A 330 -3.97 -16.91 6.04
N GLN A 331 -4.92 -16.35 6.81
CA GLN A 331 -6.08 -15.69 6.25
C GLN A 331 -5.66 -14.50 5.40
N LYS A 332 -4.67 -13.70 5.81
CA LYS A 332 -4.20 -12.57 5.02
C LYS A 332 -3.51 -13.02 3.73
N MET A 333 -2.60 -13.98 3.82
CA MET A 333 -1.98 -14.60 2.65
C MET A 333 -3.00 -15.21 1.69
N GLY A 334 -4.14 -15.69 2.21
CA GLY A 334 -5.27 -16.23 1.43
C GLY A 334 -6.34 -15.21 1.02
N LYS A 335 -6.46 -14.04 1.66
CA LYS A 335 -7.49 -13.01 1.38
C LYS A 335 -7.05 -11.99 0.34
N HIS A 336 -5.75 -11.76 0.17
CA HIS A 336 -5.23 -10.93 -0.94
C HIS A 336 -5.33 -11.62 -2.31
N CYS A 337 -6.24 -12.59 -2.35
CA CYS A 337 -6.68 -13.35 -3.48
C CYS A 337 -8.09 -12.92 -3.98
N SER A 338 -8.48 -11.65 -3.84
CA SER A 338 -9.72 -11.12 -4.45
C SER A 338 -9.46 -10.50 -5.84
N PRO A 339 -10.40 -10.58 -6.80
CA PRO A 339 -10.27 -9.98 -8.14
C PRO A 339 -10.05 -8.46 -8.14
N SER A 340 -10.40 -7.74 -7.07
CA SER A 340 -10.12 -6.31 -6.92
C SER A 340 -8.68 -6.01 -6.47
N ASP A 341 -7.98 -7.01 -5.94
CA ASP A 341 -6.65 -6.89 -5.33
C ASP A 341 -5.56 -7.52 -6.21
N PHE A 342 -5.45 -7.03 -7.44
CA PHE A 342 -4.43 -7.47 -8.38
C PHE A 342 -3.00 -7.14 -7.87
N GLY A 343 -2.37 -8.08 -7.18
CA GLY A 343 -0.90 -8.27 -7.20
C GLY A 343 -0.11 -7.32 -6.36
N LYS A 344 -0.31 -7.40 -5.06
CA LYS A 344 0.10 -6.34 -4.17
C LYS A 344 1.43 -6.60 -3.47
N TYR A 345 1.86 -7.86 -3.28
CA TYR A 345 3.20 -8.25 -2.81
C TYR A 345 3.41 -9.77 -2.96
N TYR A 346 4.67 -10.23 -2.86
CA TYR A 346 5.05 -11.65 -2.92
C TYR A 346 5.41 -12.16 -1.54
N THR A 347 4.86 -13.30 -1.13
CA THR A 347 5.21 -13.89 0.16
C THR A 347 6.15 -15.06 -0.06
N LEU A 348 7.33 -14.97 0.51
CA LEU A 348 8.28 -16.06 0.62
C LEU A 348 8.29 -16.50 2.09
N MET A 349 8.05 -17.78 2.34
CA MET A 349 8.18 -18.37 3.67
C MET A 349 9.35 -19.32 3.70
N ASP A 350 10.03 -19.36 4.84
CA ASP A 350 11.07 -20.33 5.12
C ASP A 350 10.65 -21.30 6.23
N GLU A 351 10.62 -22.60 5.93
CA GLU A 351 10.49 -23.71 6.88
C GLU A 351 11.85 -24.44 7.00
N CYS A 352 12.45 -24.41 8.19
CA CYS A 352 13.68 -25.15 8.49
C CYS A 352 13.45 -26.64 8.74
#